data_AF-A0AAW1VR68-F1
#
_entry.id   AF-A0AAW1VR68-F1
#
_cell.length_a   1.000
_cell.length_b   1.000
_cell.length_c   1.000
_cell.angle_alpha   90.00
_cell.angle_beta   90.00
_cell.angle_gamma   90.00
#
_symmetry.space_group_name_H-M   'P 1'
#
loop_
_entity.id
_entity.type
_entity.pdbx_description
1 polymer ?
#
loop_
_entity_poly.entity_id
_entity_poly.type
_entity_poly.pdbx_seq_one_letter_code
_entity_poly.pdbx_strand_id
1 'polypeptide(L)'
;MDHLVLEKTLMARQIGKMLNGKDPKIVNGPEVLTSTLVKVKKNVRNLFADAENDQRLLGDASDLHVIIFDEIDAICKSRGSTSDCSGVRDSIVNQLLTKIDAILRPGRLEVQIEISLPDENGRVQILQIHTNKMKESSFLAPDVNLQELAARTKNYSGAELEGVVKSAVSFALNRQLSLDDLTKPVDEESIKVTMDDFRRAIPDIVPAFGACTDDLERCRLNGMVECGDRHKHIYQRAVLLVEQVKSSDRSPLVTCLLEGPSGSGKSSLAATVGIDSDFPYVKIISAEAMIGLHENTKCVQIAKVFEDAYKSPLSIIILDNIERLLEYVAIGPRFSNLISQTLMLLLKRTPPKGKKLLVFGTTSELGFLDSIGFCDTFSVTYNVPTLKTADAKKVLEQLNVFADEDLDAAAEALNDMPIKKLYMVIEMAAQGEHGGSSHAIFSGQAKININHFYDILKDTVRY
;
A
#
# COMPACT_ATOMS: atom_id res chain seq x y z
N MET A 1 10.36 -5.78 -2.77
CA MET A 1 10.57 -7.07 -2.08
C MET A 1 11.87 -7.02 -1.27
N ASP A 2 12.86 -6.31 -1.78
CA ASP A 2 14.24 -6.20 -1.26
C ASP A 2 14.35 -5.60 0.16
N HIS A 3 13.39 -4.77 0.60
CA HIS A 3 13.47 -4.06 1.88
C HIS A 3 13.20 -4.94 3.12
N LEU A 4 12.30 -5.93 3.02
CA LEU A 4 12.06 -6.92 4.07
C LEU A 4 13.14 -8.01 4.11
N VAL A 5 13.87 -8.20 3.00
CA VAL A 5 14.98 -9.15 2.90
C VAL A 5 16.14 -8.65 3.77
N LEU A 6 16.42 -7.34 3.75
CA LEU A 6 17.51 -6.75 4.53
C LEU A 6 17.36 -6.98 6.04
N GLU A 7 16.13 -6.87 6.58
CA GLU A 7 15.86 -7.14 8.00
C GLU A 7 16.09 -8.60 8.38
N LYS A 8 15.65 -9.54 7.53
CA LYS A 8 15.86 -10.98 7.74
C LYS A 8 17.34 -11.31 7.78
N THR A 9 18.12 -10.72 6.88
CA THR A 9 19.58 -10.91 6.82
C THR A 9 20.26 -10.30 8.03
N LEU A 10 19.84 -9.13 8.51
CA LEU A 10 20.37 -8.53 9.74
C LEU A 10 20.08 -9.38 10.98
N MET A 11 18.85 -9.90 11.13
CA MET A 11 18.51 -10.82 12.21
C MET A 11 19.34 -12.10 12.15
N ALA A 12 19.44 -12.72 10.97
CA ALA A 12 20.24 -13.93 10.78
C ALA A 12 21.71 -13.69 11.14
N ARG A 13 22.28 -12.54 10.79
CA ARG A 13 23.65 -12.15 11.16
C ARG A 13 23.82 -11.96 12.66
N GLN A 14 22.86 -11.35 13.35
CA GLN A 14 22.93 -11.19 14.80
C GLN A 14 22.79 -12.53 15.52
N ILE A 15 21.86 -13.39 15.10
CA ILE A 15 21.74 -14.75 15.64
C ILE A 15 23.05 -15.52 15.44
N GLY A 16 23.65 -15.44 14.25
CA GLY A 16 24.93 -16.06 13.98
C GLY A 16 26.08 -15.57 14.87
N LYS A 17 26.05 -14.31 15.31
CA LYS A 17 27.02 -13.75 16.26
C LYS A 17 26.74 -14.09 17.73
N MET A 18 25.46 -14.25 18.09
CA MET A 18 25.05 -14.62 19.46
C MET A 18 25.29 -16.09 19.74
N LEU A 19 25.21 -16.94 18.71
CA LEU A 19 25.68 -18.31 18.78
C LEU A 19 27.21 -18.27 18.87
N ASN A 20 27.77 -18.70 20.01
CA ASN A 20 29.22 -18.80 20.27
C ASN A 20 29.90 -19.86 19.37
N GLY A 21 29.88 -19.66 18.05
CA GLY A 21 30.51 -20.50 17.05
C GLY A 21 31.49 -19.72 16.17
N LYS A 22 31.92 -20.33 15.06
CA LYS A 22 32.74 -19.66 14.05
C LYS A 22 31.95 -18.58 13.32
N ASP A 23 32.66 -17.58 12.79
CA ASP A 23 32.04 -16.47 12.05
C ASP A 23 31.06 -16.98 10.97
N PRO A 24 29.82 -16.46 10.94
CA PRO A 24 28.80 -16.94 10.03
C PRO A 24 29.19 -16.63 8.58
N LYS A 25 29.09 -17.63 7.70
CA LYS A 25 29.31 -17.48 6.26
C LYS A 25 28.02 -17.01 5.60
N ILE A 26 28.03 -15.81 5.03
CA ILE A 26 26.89 -15.24 4.31
C ILE A 26 27.07 -15.51 2.81
N VAL A 27 26.02 -16.01 2.18
CA VAL A 27 25.99 -16.33 0.75
C VAL A 27 24.79 -15.64 0.12
N ASN A 28 25.05 -14.72 -0.81
CA ASN A 28 24.00 -14.07 -1.59
C ASN A 28 23.52 -15.02 -2.69
N GLY A 29 22.22 -15.30 -2.72
CA GLY A 29 21.58 -16.16 -3.72
C GLY A 29 21.96 -15.84 -5.17
N PRO A 30 21.82 -14.60 -5.65
CA PRO A 30 22.14 -14.24 -7.04
C PRO A 30 23.64 -14.35 -7.38
N GLU A 31 24.55 -14.06 -6.45
CA GLU A 31 26.00 -14.17 -6.69
C GLU A 31 26.43 -15.61 -7.00
N VAL A 32 25.79 -16.58 -6.34
CA VAL A 32 26.03 -18.01 -6.57
C VAL A 32 25.69 -18.40 -8.01
N LEU A 33 24.71 -17.74 -8.63
CA LEU A 33 24.22 -18.08 -9.97
C LEU A 33 24.92 -17.33 -11.12
N THR A 34 25.58 -16.20 -10.84
CA THR A 34 26.26 -15.39 -11.87
C THR A 34 27.50 -16.04 -12.49
N SER A 35 28.04 -17.12 -11.91
CA SER A 35 29.25 -17.78 -12.40
C SER A 35 28.98 -19.01 -13.29
N THR A 36 29.99 -19.46 -14.04
CA THR A 36 29.89 -20.68 -14.86
C THR A 36 29.55 -21.90 -14.01
N LEU A 37 28.73 -22.82 -14.52
CA LEU A 37 28.19 -24.00 -13.81
C LEU A 37 29.24 -24.77 -12.97
N VAL A 38 30.43 -24.95 -13.52
CA VAL A 38 31.53 -25.65 -12.84
C VAL A 38 32.01 -24.88 -11.61
N LYS A 39 32.08 -23.55 -11.70
CA LYS A 39 32.42 -22.66 -10.58
C LYS A 39 31.30 -22.64 -9.54
N VAL A 40 30.03 -22.58 -9.95
CA VAL A 40 28.89 -22.67 -9.02
C VAL A 40 28.96 -23.94 -8.18
N LYS A 41 29.15 -25.11 -8.82
CA LYS A 41 29.26 -26.40 -8.12
C LYS A 41 30.45 -26.45 -7.15
N LYS A 42 31.59 -25.90 -7.56
CA LYS A 42 32.79 -25.83 -6.71
C LYS A 42 32.57 -24.90 -5.52
N ASN A 43 31.94 -23.75 -5.73
CA ASN A 43 31.66 -22.77 -4.67
C ASN A 43 30.71 -23.34 -3.62
N VAL A 44 29.60 -23.96 -4.04
CA VAL A 44 28.66 -24.62 -3.11
C VAL A 44 29.34 -25.76 -2.35
N ARG A 45 30.19 -26.56 -3.00
CA ARG A 45 30.92 -27.63 -2.31
C ARG A 45 31.94 -27.10 -1.30
N ASN A 46 32.66 -26.04 -1.66
CA ASN A 46 33.64 -25.40 -0.77
C ASN A 46 32.97 -24.77 0.47
N LEU A 47 31.73 -24.26 0.34
CA LEU A 47 30.99 -23.69 1.46
C LEU A 47 30.77 -24.70 2.61
N PHE A 48 30.46 -25.96 2.27
CA PHE A 48 30.25 -27.03 3.25
C PHE A 48 31.51 -27.81 3.61
N ALA A 49 32.56 -27.77 2.77
CA ALA A 49 33.78 -28.56 2.97
C ALA A 49 34.45 -28.27 4.32
N ASP A 50 34.50 -27.00 4.74
CA ASP A 50 35.12 -26.62 6.01
C ASP A 50 34.38 -27.23 7.20
N ALA A 51 33.04 -27.21 7.17
CA ALA A 51 32.20 -27.81 8.21
C ALA A 51 32.28 -29.35 8.21
N GLU A 52 32.32 -29.98 7.03
CA GLU A 52 32.49 -31.43 6.89
C GLU A 52 33.87 -31.90 7.42
N ASN A 53 34.92 -31.10 7.18
CA ASN A 53 36.27 -31.41 7.66
C ASN A 53 36.37 -31.28 9.18
N ASP A 54 35.82 -30.21 9.77
CA ASP A 54 35.84 -30.00 11.21
C ASP A 54 35.02 -31.08 11.94
N GLN A 55 33.86 -31.47 11.39
CA GLN A 55 33.08 -32.61 11.90
C GLN A 55 33.87 -33.92 11.85
N ARG A 56 34.64 -34.14 10.78
CA ARG A 56 35.45 -35.36 10.61
C ARG A 56 36.63 -35.43 11.58
N LEU A 57 37.19 -34.28 11.95
CA LEU A 57 38.36 -34.19 12.84
C LEU A 57 37.98 -34.22 14.32
N LEU A 58 36.92 -33.50 14.70
CA LEU A 58 36.58 -33.21 16.10
C LEU A 58 35.30 -33.92 16.58
N GLY A 59 34.54 -34.54 15.68
CA GLY A 59 33.31 -35.26 16.03
C GLY A 59 32.28 -34.33 16.69
N ASP A 60 31.75 -34.73 17.84
CA ASP A 60 30.72 -33.98 18.58
C ASP A 60 31.24 -32.74 19.32
N ALA A 61 32.56 -32.53 19.33
CA ALA A 61 33.20 -31.32 19.87
C ALA A 61 33.49 -30.28 18.77
N SER A 62 32.90 -30.43 17.59
CA SER A 62 33.05 -29.47 16.49
C SER A 62 32.41 -28.12 16.85
N ASP A 63 33.06 -27.05 16.42
CA ASP A 63 32.49 -25.71 16.53
C ASP A 63 31.25 -25.60 15.65
N LEU A 64 30.25 -24.87 16.12
CA LEU A 64 29.05 -24.63 15.34
C LEU A 64 29.38 -23.80 14.09
N HIS A 65 29.12 -24.37 12.91
CA HIS A 65 29.20 -23.66 11.64
C HIS A 65 27.83 -23.15 11.22
N VAL A 66 27.69 -21.82 11.12
CA VAL A 66 26.46 -21.17 10.66
C VAL A 66 26.64 -20.70 9.23
N ILE A 67 25.75 -21.12 8.33
CA ILE A 67 25.71 -20.69 6.92
C ILE A 67 24.37 -20.00 6.69
N ILE A 68 24.41 -18.74 6.26
CA ILE A 68 23.24 -17.92 6.00
C ILE A 68 23.12 -17.77 4.48
N PHE A 69 22.02 -18.27 3.92
CA PHE A 69 21.65 -18.04 2.52
C PHE A 69 20.66 -16.88 2.46
N ASP A 70 21.09 -15.78 1.83
CA ASP A 70 20.21 -14.67 1.51
C ASP A 70 19.54 -14.88 0.14
N GLU A 71 18.30 -14.42 -0.02
CA GLU A 71 17.52 -14.54 -1.27
C GLU A 71 17.50 -15.96 -1.84
N ILE A 72 17.20 -16.96 -1.00
CA ILE A 72 17.15 -18.36 -1.43
C ILE A 72 16.10 -18.61 -2.52
N ASP A 73 15.07 -17.78 -2.60
CA ASP A 73 14.03 -17.78 -3.64
C ASP A 73 14.58 -17.39 -5.03
N ALA A 74 15.64 -16.58 -5.11
CA ALA A 74 16.34 -16.31 -6.37
C ALA A 74 16.97 -17.58 -6.95
N ILE A 75 17.35 -18.53 -6.09
CA ILE A 75 17.91 -19.82 -6.47
C ILE A 75 16.82 -20.88 -6.64
N CYS A 76 15.81 -20.88 -5.77
CA CYS A 76 14.73 -21.84 -5.73
C CYS A 76 13.45 -21.24 -6.32
N LYS A 77 13.36 -21.15 -7.65
CA LYS A 77 12.07 -20.88 -8.30
C LYS A 77 11.10 -22.04 -8.05
N SER A 78 9.86 -21.74 -7.67
CA SER A 78 8.80 -22.73 -7.48
C SER A 78 8.67 -23.62 -8.73
N ARG A 79 8.67 -24.95 -8.53
CA ARG A 79 8.44 -25.92 -9.60
C ARG A 79 7.07 -25.63 -10.23
N GLY A 80 7.06 -25.19 -11.50
CA GLY A 80 5.83 -25.01 -12.28
C GLY A 80 5.63 -23.64 -12.96
N SER A 81 6.51 -22.65 -12.78
CA SER A 81 6.43 -21.40 -13.56
C SER A 81 6.97 -21.61 -14.98
N THR A 82 6.12 -22.04 -15.90
CA THR A 82 6.40 -22.33 -17.33
C THR A 82 6.57 -21.09 -18.20
N SER A 83 7.41 -20.15 -17.79
CA SER A 83 7.90 -19.08 -18.66
C SER A 83 9.28 -18.62 -18.22
N ASP A 84 10.31 -19.39 -18.58
CA ASP A 84 11.47 -18.84 -19.32
C ASP A 84 12.60 -19.88 -19.48
N CYS A 85 13.12 -19.89 -20.70
CA CYS A 85 14.17 -20.74 -21.23
C CYS A 85 15.40 -20.90 -20.30
N SER A 86 15.59 -22.09 -19.72
CA SER A 86 16.89 -22.80 -19.62
C SER A 86 16.76 -24.05 -18.74
N GLY A 87 16.55 -25.24 -19.34
CA GLY A 87 16.60 -26.53 -18.62
C GLY A 87 17.95 -26.81 -17.93
N VAL A 88 18.95 -25.97 -18.18
CA VAL A 88 20.26 -25.96 -17.52
C VAL A 88 20.20 -25.38 -16.11
N ARG A 89 19.36 -24.36 -15.85
CA ARG A 89 19.15 -23.81 -14.49
C ARG A 89 18.48 -24.85 -13.60
N ASP A 90 17.52 -25.60 -14.14
CA ASP A 90 16.83 -26.68 -13.43
C ASP A 90 17.76 -27.82 -13.01
N SER A 91 18.86 -28.07 -13.72
CA SER A 91 19.86 -29.08 -13.31
C SER A 91 20.72 -28.63 -12.12
N ILE A 92 21.10 -27.35 -12.06
CA ILE A 92 21.79 -26.76 -10.89
C ILE A 92 20.85 -26.79 -9.70
N VAL A 93 19.61 -26.35 -9.92
CA VAL A 93 18.55 -26.34 -8.92
C VAL A 93 18.28 -27.77 -8.46
N ASN A 94 18.18 -28.77 -9.33
CA ASN A 94 17.99 -30.17 -8.94
C ASN A 94 19.17 -30.76 -8.17
N GLN A 95 20.42 -30.32 -8.38
CA GLN A 95 21.59 -30.80 -7.63
C GLN A 95 21.76 -30.08 -6.27
N LEU A 96 21.48 -28.77 -6.26
CA LEU A 96 21.38 -27.98 -5.04
C LEU A 96 20.22 -28.50 -4.18
N LEU A 97 19.06 -28.76 -4.81
CA LEU A 97 17.91 -29.45 -4.26
C LEU A 97 18.24 -30.90 -3.88
N THR A 98 19.04 -31.71 -4.58
CA THR A 98 19.33 -33.05 -3.99
C THR A 98 20.10 -32.95 -2.66
N LYS A 99 20.82 -31.84 -2.42
CA LYS A 99 21.35 -31.49 -1.08
C LYS A 99 20.36 -30.68 -0.19
N ILE A 100 19.41 -29.91 -0.76
CA ILE A 100 18.46 -28.98 -0.10
C ILE A 100 16.99 -29.47 -0.02
N ASP A 101 16.46 -30.20 -0.99
CA ASP A 101 15.25 -31.06 -0.96
C ASP A 101 15.39 -32.16 0.10
N ALA A 102 16.63 -32.50 0.50
CA ALA A 102 16.91 -33.25 1.74
C ALA A 102 16.69 -32.43 3.03
N ILE A 103 16.57 -31.09 2.92
CA ILE A 103 16.37 -30.12 4.01
C ILE A 103 14.87 -29.81 4.22
N LEU A 104 14.03 -29.91 3.19
CA LEU A 104 12.56 -29.78 3.29
C LEU A 104 11.86 -31.05 3.80
N ARG A 105 12.57 -32.18 3.92
CA ARG A 105 12.05 -33.36 4.64
C ARG A 105 11.99 -33.06 6.15
N PRO A 106 10.99 -33.58 6.88
CA PRO A 106 10.91 -33.43 8.32
C PRO A 106 12.23 -33.85 9.00
N GLY A 107 12.87 -32.93 9.74
CA GLY A 107 14.11 -33.18 10.48
C GLY A 107 15.31 -32.25 10.22
N ARG A 108 15.24 -31.23 9.34
CA ARG A 108 16.38 -30.32 9.07
C ARG A 108 16.07 -28.81 9.00
N LEU A 109 14.91 -28.40 8.48
CA LEU A 109 14.35 -27.05 8.69
C LEU A 109 13.03 -27.20 9.44
N GLU A 110 13.12 -27.24 10.77
CA GLU A 110 11.98 -27.53 11.64
C GLU A 110 11.08 -26.31 11.86
N VAL A 111 11.64 -25.09 11.79
CA VAL A 111 10.95 -23.87 12.15
C VAL A 111 10.94 -22.89 10.99
N GLN A 112 9.75 -22.59 10.48
CA GLN A 112 9.51 -21.47 9.58
C GLN A 112 9.07 -20.27 10.43
N ILE A 113 9.86 -19.21 10.42
CA ILE A 113 9.55 -17.97 11.16
C ILE A 113 9.17 -16.92 10.13
N GLU A 114 7.92 -16.47 10.20
CA GLU A 114 7.45 -15.33 9.40
C GLU A 114 7.74 -14.03 10.16
N ILE A 115 8.54 -13.15 9.56
CA ILE A 115 8.85 -11.82 10.10
C ILE A 115 7.83 -10.84 9.53
N SER A 116 7.00 -10.29 10.41
CA SER A 116 6.02 -9.24 10.10
C SER A 116 6.64 -7.85 10.19
N LEU A 117 5.93 -6.84 9.70
CA LEU A 117 6.32 -5.43 9.88
C LEU A 117 6.43 -5.06 11.37
N PRO A 118 7.34 -4.14 11.74
CA PRO A 118 7.50 -3.72 13.12
C PRO A 118 6.30 -2.90 13.62
N ASP A 119 5.82 -3.25 14.82
CA ASP A 119 4.86 -2.45 15.58
C ASP A 119 5.44 -1.08 15.96
N GLU A 120 4.61 -0.15 16.44
CA GLU A 120 5.05 1.19 16.86
C GLU A 120 6.21 1.14 17.87
N ASN A 121 6.11 0.29 18.88
CA ASN A 121 7.19 0.06 19.85
C ASN A 121 8.44 -0.54 19.19
N GLY A 122 8.25 -1.45 18.23
CA GLY A 122 9.34 -2.04 17.45
C GLY A 122 10.05 -0.99 16.58
N ARG A 123 9.31 -0.06 15.97
CA ARG A 123 9.87 1.06 15.20
C ARG A 123 10.69 1.99 16.09
N VAL A 124 10.22 2.30 17.30
CA VAL A 124 11.02 3.07 18.28
C VAL A 124 12.34 2.35 18.58
N GLN A 125 12.30 1.03 18.81
CA GLN A 125 13.51 0.24 19.08
C GLN A 125 14.47 0.25 17.89
N ILE A 126 13.98 0.09 16.66
CA ILE A 126 14.78 0.12 15.44
C ILE A 126 15.43 1.51 15.28
N LEU A 127 14.64 2.58 15.39
CA LEU A 127 15.14 3.95 15.36
C LEU A 127 16.19 4.18 16.46
N GLN A 128 15.97 3.66 17.66
CA GLN A 128 16.94 3.74 18.76
C GLN A 128 18.24 3.01 18.43
N ILE A 129 18.20 1.83 17.80
CA ILE A 129 19.41 1.09 17.39
C ILE A 129 20.23 1.90 16.38
N HIS A 130 19.58 2.47 15.36
CA HIS A 130 20.27 3.26 14.33
C HIS A 130 20.74 4.63 14.85
N THR A 131 20.01 5.25 15.78
CA THR A 131 20.37 6.54 16.38
C THR A 131 21.33 6.44 17.56
N ASN A 132 21.47 5.28 18.22
CA ASN A 132 22.40 5.10 19.36
C ASN A 132 23.85 5.44 18.99
N LYS A 133 24.31 4.98 17.82
CA LYS A 133 25.68 5.30 17.33
C LYS A 133 25.86 6.81 17.13
N MET A 134 24.83 7.50 16.64
CA MET A 134 24.85 8.95 16.42
C MET A 134 24.76 9.73 17.74
N LYS A 135 24.07 9.16 18.72
CA LYS A 135 23.94 9.74 20.05
C LYS A 135 25.25 9.64 20.85
N GLU A 136 25.93 8.50 20.76
CA GLU A 136 27.28 8.30 21.33
C GLU A 136 28.30 9.29 20.74
N SER A 137 28.21 9.58 19.45
CA SER A 137 29.07 10.54 18.76
C SER A 137 28.61 12.00 18.89
N SER A 138 27.62 12.32 19.75
CA SER A 138 27.05 13.67 19.93
C SER A 138 26.52 14.36 18.64
N PHE A 139 26.21 13.57 17.63
CA PHE A 139 25.76 14.01 16.30
C PHE A 139 24.23 14.18 16.22
N LEU A 140 23.50 13.69 17.23
CA LEU A 140 22.05 13.83 17.35
C LEU A 140 21.70 15.00 18.28
N ALA A 141 20.85 15.92 17.82
CA ALA A 141 20.37 17.00 18.65
C ALA A 141 19.34 16.50 19.70
N PRO A 142 19.23 17.17 20.87
CA PRO A 142 18.33 16.77 21.95
C PRO A 142 16.85 17.06 21.64
N ASP A 143 16.55 17.73 20.53
CA ASP A 143 15.20 18.03 20.04
C ASP A 143 14.52 16.82 19.38
N VAL A 144 15.29 15.79 19.01
CA VAL A 144 14.76 14.63 18.27
C VAL A 144 13.97 13.71 19.19
N ASN A 145 12.66 13.63 18.94
CA ASN A 145 11.77 12.70 19.63
C ASN A 145 11.51 11.44 18.80
N LEU A 146 12.10 10.31 19.21
CA LEU A 146 11.94 9.01 18.52
C LEU A 146 10.50 8.48 18.56
N GLN A 147 9.72 8.82 19.59
CA GLN A 147 8.32 8.40 19.69
C GLN A 147 7.46 9.11 18.65
N GLU A 148 7.67 10.42 18.46
CA GLU A 148 6.98 11.18 17.42
C GLU A 148 7.33 10.67 16.02
N LEU A 149 8.60 10.31 15.79
CA LEU A 149 9.03 9.72 14.52
C LEU A 149 8.33 8.38 14.26
N ALA A 150 8.31 7.48 15.23
CA ALA A 150 7.67 6.16 15.10
C ALA A 150 6.15 6.24 14.84
N ALA A 151 5.49 7.26 15.39
CA ALA A 151 4.08 7.54 15.16
C ALA A 151 3.81 8.07 13.74
N ARG A 152 4.74 8.84 13.16
CA ARG A 152 4.65 9.38 11.80
C ARG A 152 5.07 8.36 10.71
N THR A 153 6.00 7.46 11.01
CA THR A 153 6.48 6.43 10.07
C THR A 153 5.65 5.14 10.16
N LYS A 154 4.32 5.23 9.98
CA LYS A 154 3.43 4.05 9.99
C LYS A 154 3.77 3.13 8.79
N ASN A 155 3.86 1.82 9.04
CA ASN A 155 4.17 0.77 8.05
C ASN A 155 5.59 0.77 7.47
N TYR A 156 6.49 1.61 7.99
CA TYR A 156 7.88 1.56 7.55
C TYR A 156 8.52 0.25 7.97
N SER A 157 9.19 -0.42 7.03
CA SER A 157 10.12 -1.50 7.34
C SER A 157 11.40 -0.94 7.98
N GLY A 158 12.17 -1.77 8.69
CA GLY A 158 13.43 -1.34 9.28
C GLY A 158 14.44 -0.83 8.26
N ALA A 159 14.42 -1.34 7.03
CA ALA A 159 15.24 -0.80 5.95
C ALA A 159 14.80 0.61 5.52
N GLU A 160 13.49 0.90 5.53
CA GLU A 160 12.96 2.25 5.26
C GLU A 160 13.25 3.20 6.42
N LEU A 161 13.14 2.75 7.68
CA LEU A 161 13.55 3.52 8.85
C LEU A 161 15.05 3.85 8.82
N GLU A 162 15.89 2.88 8.44
CA GLU A 162 17.31 3.12 8.20
C GLU A 162 17.52 4.14 7.08
N GLY A 163 16.73 4.04 6.00
CA GLY A 163 16.68 5.02 4.93
C GLY A 163 16.37 6.43 5.46
N VAL A 164 15.35 6.59 6.30
CA VAL A 164 14.95 7.88 6.90
C VAL A 164 16.09 8.49 7.69
N VAL A 165 16.78 7.67 8.49
CA VAL A 165 17.94 8.10 9.25
C VAL A 165 19.08 8.53 8.32
N LYS A 166 19.37 7.79 7.25
CA LYS A 166 20.41 8.17 6.27
C LYS A 166 20.07 9.44 5.49
N SER A 167 18.81 9.60 5.10
CA SER A 167 18.34 10.81 4.40
C SER A 167 18.39 12.03 5.31
N ALA A 168 17.98 11.90 6.58
CA ALA A 168 18.12 12.97 7.58
C ALA A 168 19.58 13.40 7.79
N VAL A 169 20.52 12.45 7.80
CA VAL A 169 21.96 12.75 7.84
C VAL A 169 22.40 13.51 6.58
N SER A 170 21.93 13.09 5.40
CA SER A 170 22.22 13.80 4.14
C SER A 170 21.71 15.24 4.16
N PHE A 171 20.50 15.48 4.68
CA PHE A 171 19.95 16.83 4.85
C PHE A 171 20.74 17.68 5.84
N ALA A 172 21.14 17.10 6.97
CA ALA A 172 21.97 17.78 7.95
C ALA A 172 23.35 18.18 7.38
N LEU A 173 23.95 17.31 6.56
CA LEU A 173 25.20 17.59 5.84
C LEU A 173 25.00 18.67 4.77
N ASN A 174 23.95 18.56 3.95
CA ASN A 174 23.63 19.54 2.90
C ASN A 174 23.33 20.93 3.47
N ARG A 175 22.78 21.04 4.69
CA ARG A 175 22.56 22.33 5.36
C ARG A 175 23.86 23.07 5.69
N GLN A 176 24.94 22.34 5.95
CA GLN A 176 26.24 22.94 6.26
C GLN A 176 27.12 23.17 5.02
N LEU A 177 26.85 22.45 3.93
CA LEU A 177 27.45 22.69 2.63
C LEU A 177 26.75 23.88 1.96
N SER A 178 27.37 25.06 2.08
CA SER A 178 26.90 26.26 1.38
C SER A 178 27.15 26.08 -0.13
N LEU A 179 26.11 26.12 -0.97
CA LEU A 179 26.25 26.05 -2.44
C LEU A 179 27.11 27.18 -3.01
N ASP A 180 27.23 28.30 -2.29
CA ASP A 180 27.98 29.49 -2.69
C ASP A 180 29.47 29.46 -2.30
N ASP A 181 29.92 28.60 -1.37
CA ASP A 181 31.30 28.59 -0.87
C ASP A 181 31.74 27.18 -0.41
N LEU A 182 32.28 26.39 -1.35
CA LEU A 182 32.75 25.01 -1.13
C LEU A 182 34.10 24.90 -0.38
N THR A 183 34.70 26.04 -0.01
CA THR A 183 36.06 26.12 0.56
C THR A 183 36.09 26.31 2.08
N LYS A 184 34.94 26.51 2.73
CA LYS A 184 34.89 26.59 4.20
C LYS A 184 35.15 25.20 4.81
N PRO A 185 36.08 25.10 5.79
CA PRO A 185 36.24 23.86 6.53
C PRO A 185 34.93 23.58 7.26
N VAL A 186 34.41 22.36 7.08
CA VAL A 186 33.21 21.90 7.77
C VAL A 186 33.59 21.70 9.23
N ASP A 187 32.98 22.46 10.14
CA ASP A 187 33.13 22.22 11.58
C ASP A 187 32.43 20.91 11.93
N GLU A 188 33.20 19.82 11.94
CA GLU A 188 32.71 18.45 12.22
C GLU A 188 31.98 18.35 13.57
N GLU A 189 32.32 19.19 14.55
CA GLU A 189 31.69 19.23 15.88
C GLU A 189 30.31 19.93 15.89
N SER A 190 29.98 20.70 14.84
CA SER A 190 28.75 21.48 14.75
C SER A 190 27.62 20.76 14.01
N ILE A 191 27.94 19.69 13.27
CA ILE A 191 26.93 18.97 12.49
C ILE A 191 26.07 18.16 13.46
N LYS A 192 24.86 18.65 13.69
CA LYS A 192 23.84 17.93 14.44
C LYS A 192 22.61 17.71 13.58
N VAL A 193 22.13 16.47 13.57
CA VAL A 193 20.85 16.12 12.96
C VAL A 193 19.74 16.60 13.88
N THR A 194 18.87 17.44 13.34
CA THR A 194 17.74 18.07 14.04
C THR A 194 16.43 17.40 13.68
N MET A 195 15.37 17.64 14.47
CA MET A 195 14.05 17.07 14.19
C MET A 195 13.48 17.53 12.83
N ASP A 196 13.84 18.74 12.39
CA ASP A 196 13.41 19.25 11.09
C ASP A 196 14.05 18.52 9.91
N ASP A 197 15.26 17.98 10.07
CA ASP A 197 15.91 17.16 9.03
C ASP A 197 15.15 15.84 8.85
N PHE A 198 14.68 15.24 9.94
CA PHE A 198 13.81 14.07 9.89
C PHE A 198 12.44 14.38 9.26
N ARG A 199 11.85 15.55 9.56
CA ARG A 199 10.58 15.97 8.94
C ARG A 199 10.69 16.13 7.43
N ARG A 200 11.85 16.55 6.92
CA ARG A 200 12.14 16.62 5.47
C ARG A 200 12.45 15.25 4.86
N ALA A 201 13.07 14.35 5.63
CA ALA A 201 13.43 13.01 5.16
C ALA A 201 12.25 12.04 5.03
N ILE A 202 11.21 12.16 5.87
CA ILE A 202 10.03 11.29 5.83
C ILE A 202 9.32 11.30 4.46
N PRO A 203 8.94 12.45 3.87
CA PRO A 203 8.22 12.47 2.59
C PRO A 203 9.07 11.98 1.40
N ASP A 204 10.40 12.08 1.48
CA ASP A 204 11.30 11.59 0.43
C ASP A 204 11.33 10.06 0.33
N ILE A 205 11.00 9.36 1.42
CA ILE A 205 11.08 7.90 1.50
C ILE A 205 9.67 7.34 1.50
N VAL A 206 9.23 6.91 0.32
CA VAL A 206 7.95 6.25 0.13
C VAL A 206 8.05 4.82 0.65
N PRO A 207 7.19 4.39 1.60
CA PRO A 207 7.20 3.02 2.09
C PRO A 207 6.79 2.06 0.96
N ALA A 208 7.53 0.95 0.81
CA ALA A 208 7.21 -0.11 -0.14
C ALA A 208 6.00 -0.95 0.30
N PHE A 209 5.71 -0.95 1.60
CA PHE A 209 4.59 -1.65 2.22
C PHE A 209 3.65 -0.64 2.90
N GLY A 210 2.39 -0.57 2.45
CA GLY A 210 1.40 0.33 3.02
C GLY A 210 0.71 1.18 1.98
N ALA A 211 -0.27 1.96 2.45
CA ALA A 211 -1.03 2.87 1.61
C ALA A 211 -0.08 3.84 0.91
N CYS A 212 -0.04 3.80 -0.42
CA CYS A 212 0.32 5.00 -1.15
C CYS A 212 -0.82 5.97 -0.83
N THR A 213 -0.61 6.87 0.13
CA THR A 213 -1.57 7.92 0.47
C THR A 213 -1.98 8.63 -0.81
N ASP A 214 -1.07 8.79 -1.76
CA ASP A 214 -1.30 9.35 -3.09
C ASP A 214 -2.41 8.63 -3.87
N ASP A 215 -2.50 7.28 -3.82
CA ASP A 215 -3.55 6.55 -4.54
C ASP A 215 -4.93 6.83 -3.92
N LEU A 216 -5.02 6.92 -2.60
CA LEU A 216 -6.25 7.23 -1.86
C LEU A 216 -6.62 8.72 -1.99
N GLU A 217 -5.63 9.60 -1.98
CA GLU A 217 -5.77 11.05 -2.16
C GLU A 217 -6.20 11.40 -3.59
N ARG A 218 -5.74 10.65 -4.60
CA ARG A 218 -6.25 10.75 -5.99
C ARG A 218 -7.75 10.45 -6.07
N CYS A 219 -8.28 9.58 -5.21
CA CYS A 219 -9.73 9.34 -5.11
C CYS A 219 -10.47 10.48 -4.38
N ARG A 220 -9.75 11.38 -3.70
CA ARG A 220 -10.28 12.50 -2.89
C ARG A 220 -9.84 13.88 -3.41
N LEU A 221 -9.83 14.10 -4.73
CA LEU A 221 -9.41 15.38 -5.33
C LEU A 221 -10.06 16.63 -4.70
N ASN A 222 -11.34 16.55 -4.31
CA ASN A 222 -12.09 17.65 -3.70
C ASN A 222 -12.37 17.43 -2.19
N GLY A 223 -11.65 16.51 -1.55
CA GLY A 223 -11.92 16.10 -0.16
C GLY A 223 -13.24 15.33 0.00
N MET A 224 -13.66 15.13 1.25
CA MET A 224 -14.99 14.61 1.56
C MET A 224 -15.94 15.80 1.75
N VAL A 225 -16.91 15.91 0.86
CA VAL A 225 -17.90 16.98 0.85
C VAL A 225 -19.09 16.49 1.67
N GLU A 226 -19.58 17.29 2.63
CA GLU A 226 -20.78 16.92 3.39
C GLU A 226 -22.02 17.04 2.50
N CYS A 227 -22.30 15.99 1.73
CA CYS A 227 -23.37 15.91 0.74
C CYS A 227 -24.75 15.61 1.36
N GLY A 228 -25.00 16.17 2.54
CA GLY A 228 -26.23 15.99 3.30
C GLY A 228 -26.28 14.74 4.19
N ASP A 229 -27.42 14.58 4.86
CA ASP A 229 -27.56 13.68 6.01
C ASP A 229 -27.54 12.20 5.60
N ARG A 230 -27.94 11.89 4.37
CA ARG A 230 -27.90 10.52 3.82
C ARG A 230 -26.47 10.03 3.63
N HIS A 231 -25.61 10.85 3.01
CA HIS A 231 -24.19 10.54 2.83
C HIS A 231 -23.47 10.44 4.18
N LYS A 232 -23.78 11.37 5.11
CA LYS A 232 -23.26 11.35 6.48
C LYS A 232 -23.65 10.07 7.22
N HIS A 233 -24.90 9.63 7.09
CA HIS A 233 -25.37 8.39 7.70
C HIS A 233 -24.66 7.15 7.11
N ILE A 234 -24.45 7.08 5.79
CA ILE A 234 -23.69 5.97 5.17
C ILE A 234 -22.24 5.98 5.66
N TYR A 235 -21.61 7.15 5.70
CA TYR A 235 -20.26 7.30 6.24
C TYR A 235 -20.16 6.83 7.70
N GLN A 236 -21.07 7.29 8.57
CA GLN A 236 -21.12 6.85 9.97
C GLN A 236 -21.29 5.34 10.08
N ARG A 237 -22.15 4.73 9.25
CA ARG A 237 -22.32 3.27 9.22
C ARG A 237 -21.07 2.53 8.73
N ALA A 238 -20.34 3.08 7.77
CA ALA A 238 -19.08 2.52 7.31
C ALA A 238 -18.01 2.61 8.41
N VAL A 239 -17.93 3.71 9.15
CA VAL A 239 -17.05 3.85 10.33
C VAL A 239 -17.41 2.85 11.43
N LEU A 240 -18.70 2.60 11.67
CA LEU A 240 -19.12 1.55 12.62
C LEU A 240 -18.66 0.15 12.20
N LEU A 241 -18.59 -0.14 10.89
CA LEU A 241 -18.00 -1.41 10.41
C LEU A 241 -16.50 -1.47 10.68
N VAL A 242 -15.79 -0.35 10.54
CA VAL A 242 -14.37 -0.25 10.89
C VAL A 242 -14.17 -0.53 12.39
N GLU A 243 -14.98 0.06 13.26
CA GLU A 243 -14.95 -0.19 14.71
C GLU A 243 -15.32 -1.64 15.06
N GLN A 244 -16.29 -2.22 14.37
CA GLN A 244 -16.64 -3.62 14.51
C GLN A 244 -15.45 -4.53 14.18
N VAL A 245 -14.72 -4.25 13.10
CA VAL A 245 -13.51 -5.00 12.74
C VAL A 245 -12.42 -4.81 13.80
N LYS A 246 -12.21 -3.60 14.32
CA LYS A 246 -11.24 -3.37 15.40
C LYS A 246 -11.57 -4.16 16.67
N SER A 247 -12.82 -4.09 17.13
CA SER A 247 -13.26 -4.60 18.45
C SER A 247 -13.67 -6.07 18.47
N SER A 248 -14.21 -6.60 17.37
CA SER A 248 -14.75 -7.97 17.31
C SER A 248 -13.66 -8.99 16.98
N ASP A 249 -13.61 -10.08 17.75
CA ASP A 249 -12.77 -11.25 17.45
C ASP A 249 -13.55 -12.37 16.76
N ARG A 250 -14.89 -12.26 16.69
CA ARG A 250 -15.76 -13.27 16.07
C ARG A 250 -15.90 -13.10 14.56
N SER A 251 -15.71 -11.88 14.07
CA SER A 251 -15.85 -11.50 12.67
C SER A 251 -14.53 -10.92 12.15
N PRO A 252 -13.53 -11.78 11.86
CA PRO A 252 -12.21 -11.32 11.41
C PRO A 252 -12.23 -10.78 9.97
N LEU A 253 -13.27 -11.12 9.20
CA LEU A 253 -13.51 -10.62 7.86
C LEU A 253 -14.87 -9.93 7.81
N VAL A 254 -14.88 -8.69 7.32
CA VAL A 254 -16.12 -7.97 7.01
C VAL A 254 -16.01 -7.45 5.59
N THR A 255 -17.07 -7.63 4.81
CA THR A 255 -17.14 -7.21 3.41
C THR A 255 -18.33 -6.26 3.23
N CYS A 256 -18.09 -5.09 2.67
CA CYS A 256 -19.09 -4.04 2.44
C CYS A 256 -19.11 -3.65 0.97
N LEU A 257 -20.28 -3.66 0.34
CA LEU A 257 -20.48 -3.19 -1.03
C LEU A 257 -21.11 -1.80 -1.02
N LEU A 258 -20.50 -0.86 -1.72
CA LEU A 258 -21.06 0.46 -2.01
C LEU A 258 -21.59 0.46 -3.43
N GLU A 259 -22.91 0.50 -3.57
CA GLU A 259 -23.60 0.56 -4.86
C GLU A 259 -24.17 1.96 -5.12
N GLY A 260 -24.48 2.26 -6.37
CA GLY A 260 -25.18 3.50 -6.73
C GLY A 260 -24.78 4.00 -8.11
N PRO A 261 -25.39 5.09 -8.61
CA PRO A 261 -25.09 5.59 -9.96
C PRO A 261 -23.63 6.00 -10.16
N SER A 262 -23.16 5.94 -11.40
CA SER A 262 -21.79 6.38 -11.72
C SER A 262 -21.57 7.84 -11.35
N GLY A 263 -20.42 8.15 -10.74
CA GLY A 263 -20.09 9.51 -10.31
C GLY A 263 -20.76 9.99 -9.03
N SER A 264 -21.41 9.13 -8.24
CA SER A 264 -21.98 9.48 -6.92
C SER A 264 -20.95 9.59 -5.78
N GLY A 265 -19.66 9.30 -6.04
CA GLY A 265 -18.59 9.44 -5.04
C GLY A 265 -18.33 8.20 -4.18
N LYS A 266 -18.77 7.01 -4.61
CA LYS A 266 -18.56 5.73 -3.92
C LYS A 266 -17.08 5.47 -3.59
N SER A 267 -16.20 5.64 -4.58
CA SER A 267 -14.75 5.43 -4.43
C SER A 267 -14.14 6.44 -3.46
N SER A 268 -14.56 7.71 -3.53
CA SER A 268 -14.14 8.77 -2.60
C SER A 268 -14.60 8.48 -1.17
N LEU A 269 -15.80 7.95 -0.99
CA LEU A 269 -16.33 7.55 0.32
C LEU A 269 -15.52 6.40 0.91
N ALA A 270 -15.26 5.34 0.13
CA ALA A 270 -14.44 4.20 0.57
C ALA A 270 -13.01 4.65 0.91
N ALA A 271 -12.39 5.49 0.09
CA ALA A 271 -11.05 6.03 0.33
C ALA A 271 -11.00 6.89 1.59
N THR A 272 -12.02 7.71 1.83
CA THR A 272 -12.12 8.55 3.03
C THR A 272 -12.23 7.69 4.29
N VAL A 273 -13.12 6.69 4.30
CA VAL A 273 -13.22 5.74 5.41
C VAL A 273 -11.90 4.98 5.60
N GLY A 274 -11.21 4.64 4.52
CA GLY A 274 -9.88 4.02 4.55
C GLY A 274 -8.86 4.89 5.29
N ILE A 275 -8.75 6.17 4.95
CA ILE A 275 -7.83 7.12 5.59
C ILE A 275 -8.22 7.36 7.05
N ASP A 276 -9.50 7.66 7.31
CA ASP A 276 -9.98 8.01 8.65
C ASP A 276 -9.96 6.82 9.62
N SER A 277 -9.92 5.58 9.09
CA SER A 277 -9.83 4.37 9.91
C SER A 277 -8.52 4.27 10.69
N ASP A 278 -7.46 4.95 10.23
CA ASP A 278 -6.10 4.85 10.77
C ASP A 278 -5.54 3.40 10.75
N PHE A 279 -6.03 2.56 9.83
CA PHE A 279 -5.54 1.19 9.68
C PHE A 279 -4.09 1.21 9.15
N PRO A 280 -3.23 0.29 9.63
CA PRO A 280 -1.86 0.17 9.13
C PRO A 280 -1.85 -0.08 7.61
N TYR A 281 -2.61 -1.07 7.12
CA TYR A 281 -2.62 -1.38 5.70
C TYR A 281 -3.93 -0.95 5.04
N VAL A 282 -3.87 -0.01 4.10
CA VAL A 282 -5.00 0.39 3.26
C VAL A 282 -4.55 0.33 1.81
N LYS A 283 -5.20 -0.47 0.96
CA LYS A 283 -4.84 -0.57 -0.46
C LYS A 283 -6.06 -0.52 -1.36
N ILE A 284 -5.98 0.31 -2.40
CA ILE A 284 -6.96 0.34 -3.48
C ILE A 284 -6.49 -0.61 -4.59
N ILE A 285 -7.41 -1.44 -5.07
CA ILE A 285 -7.30 -2.23 -6.28
C ILE A 285 -8.24 -1.58 -7.30
N SER A 286 -7.67 -0.88 -8.27
CA SER A 286 -8.42 -0.28 -9.38
C SER A 286 -8.01 -0.92 -10.71
N ALA A 287 -8.95 -1.03 -11.64
CA ALA A 287 -8.70 -1.51 -12.99
C ALA A 287 -7.68 -0.62 -13.74
N GLU A 288 -7.53 0.65 -13.34
CA GLU A 288 -6.59 1.60 -13.93
C GLU A 288 -5.13 1.17 -13.73
N ALA A 289 -4.79 0.62 -12.57
CA ALA A 289 -3.44 0.13 -12.29
C ALA A 289 -3.09 -1.17 -13.04
N MET A 290 -4.09 -1.83 -13.64
CA MET A 290 -3.97 -3.16 -14.26
C MET A 290 -4.22 -3.13 -15.77
N ILE A 291 -4.18 -1.95 -16.39
CA ILE A 291 -4.39 -1.79 -17.84
C ILE A 291 -3.28 -2.52 -18.61
N GLY A 292 -3.67 -3.27 -19.65
CA GLY A 292 -2.74 -3.97 -20.54
C GLY A 292 -2.21 -5.32 -20.03
N LEU A 293 -2.60 -5.73 -18.82
CA LEU A 293 -2.22 -7.03 -18.26
C LEU A 293 -3.18 -8.15 -18.70
N HIS A 294 -2.64 -9.36 -18.86
CA HIS A 294 -3.45 -10.55 -19.07
C HIS A 294 -4.21 -10.97 -17.81
N GLU A 295 -5.34 -11.65 -17.97
CA GLU A 295 -6.22 -12.07 -16.87
C GLU A 295 -5.48 -12.84 -15.76
N ASN A 296 -4.58 -13.76 -16.13
CA ASN A 296 -3.76 -14.51 -15.17
C ASN A 296 -2.88 -13.58 -14.32
N THR A 297 -2.23 -12.60 -14.95
CA THR A 297 -1.37 -11.64 -14.25
C THR A 297 -2.19 -10.75 -13.31
N LYS A 298 -3.40 -10.34 -13.72
CA LYS A 298 -4.34 -9.62 -12.84
C LYS A 298 -4.71 -10.44 -11.62
N CYS A 299 -5.05 -11.71 -11.79
CA CYS A 299 -5.38 -12.61 -10.68
C CYS A 299 -4.20 -12.76 -9.70
N VAL A 300 -2.97 -12.91 -10.21
CA VAL A 300 -1.76 -12.99 -9.37
C VAL A 300 -1.53 -11.68 -8.62
N GLN A 301 -1.72 -10.53 -9.26
CA GLN A 301 -1.59 -9.22 -8.59
C GLN A 301 -2.65 -9.02 -7.50
N ILE A 302 -3.91 -9.35 -7.78
CA ILE A 302 -4.99 -9.27 -6.79
C ILE A 302 -4.70 -10.19 -5.61
N ALA A 303 -4.34 -11.46 -5.87
CA ALA A 303 -3.99 -12.42 -4.83
C ALA A 303 -2.83 -11.92 -3.97
N LYS A 304 -1.80 -11.33 -4.60
CA LYS A 304 -0.67 -10.73 -3.89
C LYS A 304 -1.09 -9.60 -2.95
N VAL A 305 -2.02 -8.72 -3.37
CA VAL A 305 -2.53 -7.64 -2.49
C VAL A 305 -3.24 -8.23 -1.26
N PHE A 306 -4.04 -9.29 -1.42
CA PHE A 306 -4.66 -9.98 -0.29
C PHE A 306 -3.62 -10.67 0.62
N GLU A 307 -2.59 -11.31 0.04
CA GLU A 307 -1.48 -11.89 0.81
C GLU A 307 -0.71 -10.84 1.60
N ASP A 308 -0.45 -9.68 1.00
CA ASP A 308 0.20 -8.55 1.67
C ASP A 308 -0.70 -7.98 2.78
N ALA A 309 -2.02 -7.94 2.58
CA ALA A 309 -2.98 -7.53 3.60
C ALA A 309 -3.03 -8.48 4.81
N TYR A 310 -2.76 -9.78 4.63
CA TYR A 310 -2.71 -10.76 5.72
C TYR A 310 -1.46 -10.63 6.61
N LYS A 311 -0.42 -9.93 6.13
CA LYS A 311 0.78 -9.65 6.95
C LYS A 311 0.50 -8.56 7.99
N SER A 312 -0.43 -7.65 7.71
CA SER A 312 -0.82 -6.58 8.64
C SER A 312 -1.87 -7.05 9.67
N PRO A 313 -1.78 -6.66 10.95
CA PRO A 313 -2.79 -7.01 11.97
C PRO A 313 -4.19 -6.49 11.62
N LEU A 314 -4.27 -5.28 11.06
CA LEU A 314 -5.49 -4.65 10.59
C LEU A 314 -5.27 -4.19 9.15
N SER A 315 -6.16 -4.58 8.24
CA SER A 315 -6.07 -4.21 6.83
C SER A 315 -7.43 -3.83 6.23
N ILE A 316 -7.40 -2.86 5.33
CA ILE A 316 -8.52 -2.46 4.47
C ILE A 316 -8.12 -2.66 3.02
N ILE A 317 -8.94 -3.37 2.26
CA ILE A 317 -8.82 -3.47 0.81
C ILE A 317 -10.03 -2.78 0.19
N ILE A 318 -9.79 -1.90 -0.78
CA ILE A 318 -10.84 -1.22 -1.54
C ILE A 318 -10.78 -1.74 -2.98
N LEU A 319 -11.83 -2.44 -3.42
CA LEU A 319 -12.04 -2.86 -4.80
C LEU A 319 -12.81 -1.75 -5.52
N ASP A 320 -12.11 -0.99 -6.35
CA ASP A 320 -12.67 0.13 -7.09
C ASP A 320 -13.26 -0.31 -8.44
N ASN A 321 -14.51 0.08 -8.70
CA ASN A 321 -15.27 -0.21 -9.91
C ASN A 321 -15.18 -1.68 -10.33
N ILE A 322 -15.81 -2.57 -9.54
CA ILE A 322 -15.72 -4.03 -9.71
C ILE A 322 -16.12 -4.47 -11.11
N GLU A 323 -17.13 -3.87 -11.73
CA GLU A 323 -17.53 -4.15 -13.11
C GLU A 323 -16.36 -3.97 -14.10
N ARG A 324 -15.50 -2.98 -13.89
CA ARG A 324 -14.35 -2.71 -14.75
C ARG A 324 -13.18 -3.64 -14.45
N LEU A 325 -13.00 -4.06 -13.19
CA LEU A 325 -12.07 -5.12 -12.82
C LEU A 325 -12.43 -6.46 -13.46
N LEU A 326 -13.73 -6.76 -13.56
CA LEU A 326 -14.27 -7.95 -14.21
C LEU A 326 -14.31 -7.85 -15.74
N GLU A 327 -13.84 -6.73 -16.31
CA GLU A 327 -13.89 -6.46 -17.76
C GLU A 327 -15.31 -6.58 -18.33
N TYR A 328 -16.31 -6.15 -17.57
CA TYR A 328 -17.70 -6.23 -17.97
C TYR A 328 -17.98 -5.37 -19.21
N VAL A 329 -18.62 -5.98 -20.19
CA VAL A 329 -19.15 -5.32 -21.38
C VAL A 329 -20.63 -5.65 -21.51
N ALA A 330 -21.48 -4.63 -21.50
CA ALA A 330 -22.94 -4.77 -21.57
C ALA A 330 -23.44 -5.41 -22.88
N ILE A 331 -22.70 -5.27 -23.98
CA ILE A 331 -23.04 -5.86 -25.27
C ILE A 331 -22.66 -7.35 -25.27
N GLY A 332 -23.68 -8.21 -25.14
CA GLY A 332 -23.53 -9.68 -25.19
C GLY A 332 -22.93 -10.26 -23.90
N PRO A 333 -23.45 -9.84 -22.73
CA PRO A 333 -22.77 -9.70 -21.43
C PRO A 333 -21.51 -10.55 -21.31
N ARG A 334 -20.37 -9.95 -21.65
CA ARG A 334 -19.05 -10.59 -21.52
C ARG A 334 -18.37 -10.06 -20.27
N PHE A 335 -17.73 -10.95 -19.52
CA PHE A 335 -16.89 -10.62 -18.38
C PHE A 335 -15.85 -11.73 -18.19
N SER A 336 -14.77 -11.42 -17.47
CA SER A 336 -13.74 -12.39 -17.12
C SER A 336 -14.21 -13.27 -15.96
N ASN A 337 -14.59 -14.51 -16.27
CA ASN A 337 -14.98 -15.48 -15.23
C ASN A 337 -13.80 -15.85 -14.31
N LEU A 338 -12.59 -15.88 -14.84
CA LEU A 338 -11.39 -16.19 -14.05
C LEU A 338 -11.18 -15.18 -12.91
N ILE A 339 -11.29 -13.88 -13.23
CA ILE A 339 -11.13 -12.81 -12.23
C ILE A 339 -12.30 -12.85 -11.24
N SER A 340 -13.54 -13.06 -11.73
CA SER A 340 -14.74 -13.17 -10.88
C SER A 340 -14.61 -14.27 -9.83
N GLN A 341 -14.30 -15.51 -10.25
CA GLN A 341 -14.14 -16.64 -9.33
C GLN A 341 -12.99 -16.42 -8.35
N THR A 342 -11.88 -15.85 -8.80
CA THR A 342 -10.74 -15.52 -7.94
C THR A 342 -11.14 -14.53 -6.85
N LEU A 343 -11.84 -13.45 -7.20
CA LEU A 343 -12.33 -12.47 -6.24
C LEU A 343 -13.35 -13.06 -5.26
N MET A 344 -14.32 -13.84 -5.74
CA MET A 344 -15.31 -14.50 -4.87
C MET A 344 -14.64 -15.45 -3.86
N LEU A 345 -13.59 -16.17 -4.27
CA LEU A 345 -12.81 -17.01 -3.37
C LEU A 345 -12.06 -16.17 -2.33
N LEU A 346 -11.42 -15.08 -2.74
CA LEU A 346 -10.67 -14.18 -1.84
C LEU A 346 -11.59 -13.47 -0.84
N LEU A 347 -12.78 -13.05 -1.26
CA LEU A 347 -13.79 -12.42 -0.39
C LEU A 347 -14.42 -13.39 0.62
N LYS A 348 -14.34 -14.71 0.39
CA LYS A 348 -14.80 -15.74 1.32
C LYS A 348 -13.69 -16.30 2.19
N ARG A 349 -12.42 -16.04 1.86
CA ARG A 349 -11.26 -16.57 2.58
C ARG A 349 -11.06 -15.79 3.88
N THR A 350 -11.19 -16.48 5.00
CA THR A 350 -10.92 -15.89 6.32
C THR A 350 -9.42 -15.60 6.48
N PRO A 351 -9.04 -14.43 7.01
CA PRO A 351 -7.65 -14.11 7.28
C PRO A 351 -7.06 -15.05 8.36
N PRO A 352 -5.72 -15.19 8.43
CA PRO A 352 -5.04 -15.96 9.47
C PRO A 352 -5.39 -15.48 10.89
N LYS A 353 -5.19 -16.34 11.90
CA LYS A 353 -5.52 -16.03 13.31
C LYS A 353 -4.83 -14.74 13.77
N GLY A 354 -5.60 -13.86 14.39
CA GLY A 354 -5.11 -12.57 14.92
C GLY A 354 -4.99 -11.45 13.87
N LYS A 355 -5.32 -11.71 12.60
CA LYS A 355 -5.35 -10.72 11.54
C LYS A 355 -6.81 -10.40 11.19
N LYS A 356 -7.12 -9.13 10.98
CA LYS A 356 -8.48 -8.68 10.65
C LYS A 356 -8.48 -7.89 9.35
N LEU A 357 -9.46 -8.18 8.49
CA LEU A 357 -9.57 -7.63 7.15
C LEU A 357 -10.96 -7.03 6.93
N LEU A 358 -10.99 -5.80 6.45
CA LEU A 358 -12.19 -5.14 5.93
C LEU A 358 -12.05 -4.97 4.42
N VAL A 359 -13.06 -5.38 3.65
CA VAL A 359 -13.06 -5.17 2.20
C VAL A 359 -14.23 -4.27 1.80
N PHE A 360 -13.93 -3.16 1.14
CA PHE A 360 -14.92 -2.31 0.49
C PHE A 360 -14.96 -2.63 -1.01
N GLY A 361 -16.14 -2.94 -1.55
CA GLY A 361 -16.39 -3.00 -2.97
C GLY A 361 -17.12 -1.75 -3.43
N THR A 362 -16.82 -1.25 -4.63
CA THR A 362 -17.62 -0.19 -5.26
C THR A 362 -18.13 -0.66 -6.62
N THR A 363 -19.39 -0.35 -6.91
CA THR A 363 -20.00 -0.71 -8.19
C THR A 363 -21.02 0.31 -8.65
N SER A 364 -21.13 0.48 -9.95
CA SER A 364 -22.22 1.23 -10.59
C SER A 364 -23.27 0.34 -11.24
N GLU A 365 -22.99 -0.95 -11.42
CA GLU A 365 -23.82 -1.91 -12.16
C GLU A 365 -24.27 -3.06 -11.25
N LEU A 366 -25.21 -2.76 -10.34
CA LEU A 366 -25.72 -3.74 -9.38
C LEU A 366 -26.37 -4.95 -10.06
N GLY A 367 -27.19 -4.70 -11.11
CA GLY A 367 -27.91 -5.77 -11.79
C GLY A 367 -26.99 -6.81 -12.43
N PHE A 368 -25.81 -6.40 -12.91
CA PHE A 368 -24.81 -7.33 -13.40
C PHE A 368 -24.21 -8.17 -12.25
N LEU A 369 -23.79 -7.54 -11.15
CA LEU A 369 -23.18 -8.27 -10.03
C LEU A 369 -24.15 -9.22 -9.34
N ASP A 370 -25.43 -8.86 -9.29
CA ASP A 370 -26.49 -9.73 -8.75
C ASP A 370 -26.71 -10.95 -9.65
N SER A 371 -26.67 -10.77 -10.98
CA SER A 371 -26.84 -11.86 -11.96
C SER A 371 -25.77 -12.95 -11.88
N ILE A 372 -24.56 -12.60 -11.41
CA ILE A 372 -23.45 -13.53 -11.24
C ILE A 372 -23.32 -14.05 -9.79
N GLY A 373 -24.22 -13.66 -8.88
CA GLY A 373 -24.16 -14.05 -7.46
C GLY A 373 -22.97 -13.44 -6.70
N PHE A 374 -22.42 -12.32 -7.20
CA PHE A 374 -21.27 -11.66 -6.57
C PHE A 374 -21.70 -10.85 -5.33
N CYS A 375 -22.93 -10.32 -5.33
CA CYS A 375 -23.50 -9.61 -4.19
C CYS A 375 -23.56 -10.47 -2.91
N ASP A 376 -23.82 -11.78 -3.04
CA ASP A 376 -23.88 -12.72 -1.92
C ASP A 376 -22.54 -12.92 -1.19
N THR A 377 -21.44 -12.45 -1.78
CA THR A 377 -20.11 -12.48 -1.14
C THR A 377 -19.90 -11.32 -0.16
N PHE A 378 -20.75 -10.29 -0.23
CA PHE A 378 -20.69 -9.14 0.66
C PHE A 378 -21.62 -9.33 1.87
N SER A 379 -21.14 -8.91 3.03
CA SER A 379 -21.91 -9.00 4.28
C SER A 379 -22.95 -7.90 4.38
N VAL A 380 -22.64 -6.72 3.86
CA VAL A 380 -23.49 -5.53 3.91
C VAL A 380 -23.40 -4.77 2.59
N THR A 381 -24.53 -4.25 2.12
CA THR A 381 -24.60 -3.37 0.94
C THR A 381 -25.18 -2.02 1.34
N TYR A 382 -24.51 -0.94 0.93
CA TYR A 382 -24.98 0.43 1.10
C TYR A 382 -25.16 1.11 -0.25
N ASN A 383 -26.36 1.66 -0.46
CA ASN A 383 -26.67 2.44 -1.63
C ASN A 383 -26.27 3.91 -1.41
N VAL A 384 -25.35 4.42 -2.24
CA VAL A 384 -24.91 5.80 -2.30
C VAL A 384 -25.77 6.55 -3.33
N PRO A 385 -26.77 7.33 -2.87
CA PRO A 385 -27.74 7.94 -3.77
C PRO A 385 -27.17 9.15 -4.52
N THR A 386 -27.90 9.60 -5.54
CA THR A 386 -27.68 10.92 -6.15
C THR A 386 -28.08 12.04 -5.19
N LEU A 387 -27.56 13.23 -5.48
CA LEU A 387 -27.85 14.43 -4.70
C LEU A 387 -29.30 14.86 -4.97
N LYS A 388 -30.10 14.99 -3.91
CA LYS A 388 -31.40 15.67 -3.98
C LYS A 388 -31.19 17.18 -3.92
N THR A 389 -32.20 17.96 -4.28
CA THR A 389 -32.20 19.44 -4.19
C THR A 389 -31.61 19.96 -2.87
N ALA A 390 -32.04 19.44 -1.72
CA ALA A 390 -31.55 19.87 -0.41
C ALA A 390 -30.07 19.53 -0.18
N ASP A 391 -29.61 18.38 -0.68
CA ASP A 391 -28.21 17.95 -0.58
C ASP A 391 -27.33 18.79 -1.53
N ALA A 392 -27.82 19.06 -2.75
CA ALA A 392 -27.15 19.91 -3.73
C ALA A 392 -26.99 21.34 -3.21
N LYS A 393 -28.01 21.90 -2.57
CA LYS A 393 -27.94 23.23 -1.93
C LYS A 393 -26.79 23.32 -0.92
N LYS A 394 -26.68 22.35 0.00
CA LYS A 394 -25.58 22.28 0.98
C LYS A 394 -24.20 22.26 0.32
N VAL A 395 -24.05 21.52 -0.79
CA VAL A 395 -22.80 21.46 -1.55
C VAL A 395 -22.49 22.81 -2.21
N LEU A 396 -23.50 23.46 -2.81
CA LEU A 396 -23.33 24.78 -3.44
C LEU A 396 -22.99 25.88 -2.41
N GLU A 397 -23.60 25.84 -1.23
CA GLU A 397 -23.31 26.74 -0.11
C GLU A 397 -21.84 26.61 0.33
N GLN A 398 -21.33 25.38 0.44
CA GLN A 398 -19.93 25.13 0.80
C GLN A 398 -18.94 25.66 -0.24
N LEU A 399 -19.28 25.53 -1.51
CA LEU A 399 -18.44 26.02 -2.60
C LEU A 399 -18.53 27.54 -2.78
N ASN A 400 -19.55 28.20 -2.21
CA ASN A 400 -19.76 29.65 -2.23
C ASN A 400 -19.73 30.27 -3.64
N VAL A 401 -20.26 29.56 -4.64
CA VAL A 401 -20.09 29.88 -6.08
C VAL A 401 -21.22 30.75 -6.65
N PHE A 402 -22.43 30.63 -6.09
CA PHE A 402 -23.62 31.37 -6.51
C PHE A 402 -23.98 32.49 -5.52
N ALA A 403 -24.82 33.43 -5.95
CA ALA A 403 -25.45 34.39 -5.05
C ALA A 403 -26.58 33.71 -4.26
N ASP A 404 -26.89 34.22 -3.05
CA ASP A 404 -27.87 33.59 -2.16
C ASP A 404 -29.28 33.47 -2.79
N GLU A 405 -29.63 34.41 -3.67
CA GLU A 405 -30.90 34.44 -4.41
C GLU A 405 -30.97 33.35 -5.50
N ASP A 406 -29.83 32.96 -6.07
CA ASP A 406 -29.72 32.01 -7.18
C ASP A 406 -29.48 30.56 -6.70
N LEU A 407 -29.12 30.37 -5.42
CA LEU A 407 -28.78 29.06 -4.85
C LEU A 407 -29.92 28.05 -4.94
N ASP A 408 -31.16 28.47 -4.64
CA ASP A 408 -32.31 27.58 -4.66
C ASP A 408 -32.65 27.10 -6.07
N ALA A 409 -32.62 28.02 -7.05
CA ALA A 409 -32.88 27.70 -8.45
C ALA A 409 -31.78 26.81 -9.06
N ALA A 410 -30.51 27.07 -8.72
CA ALA A 410 -29.39 26.22 -9.13
C ALA A 410 -29.47 24.82 -8.49
N ALA A 411 -29.86 24.72 -7.21
CA ALA A 411 -30.04 23.44 -6.53
C ALA A 411 -31.18 22.61 -7.12
N GLU A 412 -32.29 23.25 -7.52
CA GLU A 412 -33.40 22.58 -8.19
C GLU A 412 -33.00 22.03 -9.56
N ALA A 413 -32.22 22.79 -10.33
CA ALA A 413 -31.68 22.36 -11.62
C ALA A 413 -30.72 21.16 -11.53
N LEU A 414 -30.08 20.97 -10.38
CA LEU A 414 -29.13 19.88 -10.10
C LEU A 414 -29.77 18.68 -9.40
N ASN A 415 -31.10 18.64 -9.27
CA ASN A 415 -31.79 17.54 -8.61
C ASN A 415 -31.50 16.19 -9.30
N ASP A 416 -31.29 15.16 -8.49
CA ASP A 416 -30.94 13.78 -8.89
C ASP A 416 -29.63 13.67 -9.70
N MET A 417 -28.75 14.68 -9.63
CA MET A 417 -27.45 14.63 -10.28
C MET A 417 -26.37 13.94 -9.40
N PRO A 418 -25.46 13.13 -9.98
CA PRO A 418 -24.29 12.62 -9.28
C PRO A 418 -23.30 13.73 -8.92
N ILE A 419 -22.65 13.65 -7.75
CA ILE A 419 -21.73 14.68 -7.24
C ILE A 419 -20.59 15.01 -8.21
N LYS A 420 -20.01 14.01 -8.88
CA LYS A 420 -18.90 14.25 -9.84
C LYS A 420 -19.37 15.06 -11.04
N LYS A 421 -20.61 14.85 -11.49
CA LYS A 421 -21.21 15.62 -12.59
C LYS A 421 -21.52 17.04 -12.15
N LEU A 422 -22.02 17.22 -10.92
CA LEU A 422 -22.23 18.54 -10.33
C LEU A 422 -20.93 19.36 -10.31
N TYR A 423 -19.82 18.78 -9.82
CA TYR A 423 -18.52 19.47 -9.81
C TYR A 423 -18.07 19.88 -11.21
N MET A 424 -18.20 18.99 -12.18
CA MET A 424 -17.84 19.27 -13.58
C MET A 424 -18.67 20.42 -14.17
N VAL A 425 -20.00 20.43 -13.94
CA VAL A 425 -20.88 21.50 -14.45
C VAL A 425 -20.54 22.84 -13.80
N ILE A 426 -20.27 22.85 -12.48
CA ILE A 426 -19.87 24.07 -11.77
C ILE A 426 -18.52 24.58 -12.29
N GLU A 427 -17.54 23.69 -12.50
CA GLU A 427 -16.23 24.07 -13.00
C GLU A 427 -16.31 24.64 -14.43
N MET A 428 -17.13 24.03 -15.30
CA MET A 428 -17.43 24.57 -16.62
C MET A 428 -18.07 25.96 -16.54
N ALA A 429 -19.06 26.14 -15.65
CA ALA A 429 -19.71 27.42 -15.45
C ALA A 429 -18.80 28.48 -14.80
N ALA A 430 -17.79 28.06 -14.03
CA ALA A 430 -16.80 28.94 -13.43
C ALA A 430 -15.75 29.46 -14.44
N GLN A 431 -15.57 28.80 -15.59
CA GLN A 431 -14.65 29.28 -16.63
C GLN A 431 -15.16 30.55 -17.35
N GLY A 432 -16.48 30.80 -17.31
CA GLY A 432 -17.13 31.94 -17.96
C GLY A 432 -17.08 31.88 -19.49
N GLU A 433 -17.69 32.85 -20.16
CA GLU A 433 -17.79 32.89 -21.64
C GLU A 433 -16.46 33.12 -22.37
N HIS A 434 -15.43 33.62 -21.67
CA HIS A 434 -14.13 33.99 -22.27
C HIS A 434 -12.93 33.25 -21.67
N GLY A 435 -13.16 32.32 -20.73
CA GLY A 435 -12.09 31.60 -20.03
C GLY A 435 -11.35 32.44 -18.99
N GLY A 436 -10.89 31.80 -17.91
CA GLY A 436 -9.96 32.42 -16.93
C GLY A 436 -10.58 33.02 -15.66
N SER A 437 -11.90 32.95 -15.46
CA SER A 437 -12.57 33.43 -14.23
C SER A 437 -12.62 32.44 -13.07
N SER A 438 -12.17 31.18 -13.27
CA SER A 438 -12.35 30.10 -12.29
C SER A 438 -11.72 30.42 -10.93
N HIS A 439 -10.51 30.97 -10.93
CA HIS A 439 -9.81 31.30 -9.68
C HIS A 439 -10.47 32.47 -8.92
N ALA A 440 -11.10 33.43 -9.62
CA ALA A 440 -11.84 34.53 -9.00
C ALA A 440 -13.16 34.06 -8.37
N ILE A 441 -13.77 33.03 -8.97
CA ILE A 441 -15.04 32.46 -8.51
C ILE A 441 -14.84 31.56 -7.28
N PHE A 442 -13.86 30.65 -7.30
CA PHE A 442 -13.55 29.80 -6.14
C PHE A 442 -12.89 30.56 -4.98
N SER A 443 -12.32 31.76 -5.22
CA SER A 443 -11.84 32.65 -4.16
C SER A 443 -12.95 33.57 -3.59
N GLY A 444 -14.18 33.45 -4.08
CA GLY A 444 -15.34 34.23 -3.63
C GLY A 444 -15.38 35.67 -4.11
N GLN A 445 -14.50 36.07 -5.05
CA GLN A 445 -14.43 37.42 -5.60
C GLN A 445 -15.47 37.66 -6.71
N ALA A 446 -15.97 36.60 -7.34
CA ALA A 446 -17.00 36.63 -8.37
C ALA A 446 -18.01 35.49 -8.18
N LYS A 447 -19.23 35.67 -8.68
CA LYS A 447 -20.30 34.66 -8.62
C LYS A 447 -20.66 34.20 -10.03
N ILE A 448 -21.08 32.94 -10.17
CA ILE A 448 -21.56 32.41 -11.45
C ILE A 448 -22.91 33.05 -11.79
N ASN A 449 -23.06 33.49 -13.04
CA ASN A 449 -24.34 33.94 -13.57
C ASN A 449 -25.26 32.73 -13.84
N ILE A 450 -26.47 32.75 -13.28
CA ILE A 450 -27.41 31.64 -13.39
C ILE A 450 -27.84 31.33 -14.83
N ASN A 451 -27.94 32.33 -15.72
CA ASN A 451 -28.30 32.11 -17.12
C ASN A 451 -27.22 31.32 -17.86
N HIS A 452 -25.96 31.68 -17.63
CA HIS A 452 -24.81 30.98 -18.20
C HIS A 452 -24.73 29.54 -17.67
N PHE A 453 -25.04 29.34 -16.38
CA PHE A 453 -25.13 28.01 -15.78
C PHE A 453 -26.21 27.14 -16.45
N TYR A 454 -27.40 27.67 -16.72
CA TYR A 454 -28.46 26.93 -17.41
C TYR A 454 -28.09 26.53 -18.84
N ASP A 455 -27.36 27.37 -19.57
CA ASP A 455 -26.90 27.04 -20.92
C ASP A 455 -25.90 25.89 -20.90
N ILE A 456 -24.95 25.89 -19.96
CA ILE A 456 -24.00 24.78 -19.77
C ILE A 456 -24.70 23.51 -19.30
N LEU A 457 -25.73 23.63 -18.47
CA LEU A 457 -26.52 22.49 -18.01
C LEU A 457 -27.24 21.81 -19.18
N LYS A 458 -27.77 22.58 -20.14
CA LYS A 458 -28.35 22.02 -21.38
C LYS A 458 -27.31 21.30 -22.24
N ASP A 459 -26.09 21.84 -22.33
CA ASP A 459 -25.02 21.23 -23.13
C ASP A 459 -24.49 19.91 -22.52
N THR A 460 -24.56 19.76 -21.19
CA THR A 460 -24.03 18.61 -20.44
C THR A 460 -25.05 17.51 -20.15
N VAL A 461 -26.35 17.80 -20.21
CA VAL A 461 -27.42 16.81 -20.14
C VAL A 461 -27.76 16.36 -21.57
N ARG A 462 -26.99 15.42 -22.10
CA ARG A 462 -27.42 14.68 -23.30
C ARG A 462 -28.65 13.82 -22.95
N TYR A 463 -29.74 14.03 -23.68
CA TYR A 463 -30.94 13.19 -23.67
C TYR A 463 -30.63 11.72 -23.97
#